data_AF-A0A920MVQ9-F1
#
_entry.id   AF-A0A920MVQ9-F1
#
_cell.length_a   1.000
_cell.length_b   1.000
_cell.length_c   1.000
_cell.angle_alpha   90.00
_cell.angle_beta   90.00
_cell.angle_gamma   90.00
#
_symmetry.space_group_name_H-M   'P 1'
#
loop_
_entity.id
_entity.type
_entity.pdbx_description
1 polymer ?
#
loop_
_entity_poly.entity_id
_entity_poly.type
_entity_poly.pdbx_seq_one_letter_code
_entity_poly.pdbx_strand_id
1 'polypeptide(L)'
;MPKSFNNTEHNFILSEISWATARRISADDYISEAGNAGRLDIIPYASVAEYFRKYSELKRKENFIDFDDIIQLAIEFLAEDPNYAEARHWKFRDLFVDEFQDVNPLQFALLQAWFRTHKLVNSCRRSLPSNFIRGMELTLGF
;
A
#
# COMPACT_ATOMS: atom_id res chain seq x y z
N MET A 1 -20.55 -12.34 -1.64
CA MET A 1 -20.12 -13.57 -0.96
C MET A 1 -21.29 -14.54 -0.88
N PRO A 2 -21.10 -15.86 -1.03
CA PRO A 2 -22.19 -16.83 -0.87
C PRO A 2 -22.68 -16.84 0.58
N LYS A 3 -23.99 -17.01 0.77
CA LYS A 3 -24.65 -16.99 2.09
C LYS A 3 -24.31 -18.19 3.00
N SER A 4 -23.39 -19.06 2.59
CA SER A 4 -23.11 -20.35 3.23
C SER A 4 -21.86 -20.37 4.11
N PHE A 5 -21.04 -19.32 4.11
CA PHE A 5 -19.85 -19.27 4.97
C PHE A 5 -20.23 -18.92 6.40
N ASN A 6 -19.55 -19.54 7.36
CA ASN A 6 -19.63 -19.15 8.76
C ASN A 6 -18.79 -17.88 9.02
N ASN A 7 -18.98 -17.24 10.17
CA ASN A 7 -18.30 -15.99 10.51
C ASN A 7 -16.77 -16.11 10.50
N THR A 8 -16.22 -17.28 10.85
CA THR A 8 -14.77 -17.53 10.87
C THR A 8 -14.19 -17.51 9.46
N GLU A 9 -14.86 -18.15 8.51
CA GLU A 9 -14.44 -18.19 7.10
C GLU A 9 -14.51 -16.79 6.46
N HIS A 10 -15.56 -16.02 6.76
CA HIS A 10 -15.65 -14.62 6.34
C HIS A 10 -14.47 -13.79 6.87
N ASN A 11 -14.20 -13.86 8.17
CA ASN A 11 -13.11 -13.10 8.78
C ASN A 11 -11.75 -13.53 8.22
N PHE A 12 -11.58 -14.82 7.94
CA PHE A 12 -10.36 -15.32 7.29
C PHE A 12 -10.16 -14.67 5.92
N ILE A 13 -11.17 -14.72 5.03
CA ILE A 13 -11.07 -14.10 3.69
C ILE A 13 -10.76 -12.61 3.79
N LEU A 14 -11.44 -11.87 4.68
CA LEU A 14 -11.19 -10.45 4.88
C LEU A 14 -9.77 -10.18 5.37
N SER A 15 -9.24 -11.03 6.26
CA SER A 15 -7.86 -10.92 6.73
C SER A 15 -6.83 -11.18 5.63
N GLU A 16 -7.10 -12.13 4.72
CA GLU A 16 -6.24 -12.38 3.55
C GLU A 16 -6.24 -11.18 2.59
N ILE A 17 -7.43 -10.64 2.30
CA ILE A 17 -7.57 -9.46 1.45
C ILE A 17 -6.82 -8.28 2.06
N SER A 18 -7.01 -8.00 3.35
CA SER A 18 -6.30 -6.92 4.05
C SER A 18 -4.79 -7.12 4.07
N TRP A 19 -4.31 -8.36 4.26
CA TRP A 19 -2.89 -8.68 4.19
C TRP A 19 -2.30 -8.39 2.81
N ALA A 20 -3.06 -8.72 1.75
CA ALA A 20 -2.66 -8.52 0.36
C ALA A 20 -2.66 -7.03 -0.02
N THR A 21 -3.73 -6.28 0.30
CA THR A 21 -3.84 -4.84 -0.01
C THR A 21 -2.78 -4.02 0.72
N ALA A 22 -2.51 -4.31 1.99
CA ALA A 22 -1.43 -3.67 2.76
C ALA A 22 -0.04 -3.86 2.13
N ARG A 23 0.14 -4.92 1.33
CA ARG A 23 1.36 -5.24 0.58
C ARG A 23 1.31 -4.82 -0.89
N ARG A 24 0.22 -4.18 -1.33
CA ARG A 24 -0.04 -3.80 -2.72
C ARG A 24 -0.10 -4.99 -3.68
N ILE A 25 -0.53 -6.14 -3.18
CA ILE A 25 -0.72 -7.37 -3.96
C ILE A 25 -2.11 -7.33 -4.60
N SER A 26 -2.17 -7.55 -5.91
CA SER A 26 -3.44 -7.60 -6.65
C SER A 26 -4.16 -8.94 -6.43
N ALA A 27 -5.45 -9.00 -6.76
CA ALA A 27 -6.18 -10.27 -6.73
C ALA A 27 -5.62 -11.31 -7.72
N ASP A 28 -5.00 -10.85 -8.81
CA ASP A 28 -4.39 -11.73 -9.83
C ASP A 28 -3.06 -12.31 -9.33
N ASP A 29 -2.28 -11.52 -8.60
CA ASP A 29 -0.99 -11.93 -8.03
C ASP A 29 -1.13 -12.65 -6.68
N TYR A 30 -2.33 -12.62 -6.07
CA TYR A 30 -2.56 -13.14 -4.73
C TYR A 30 -2.11 -14.60 -4.57
N ILE A 31 -2.41 -15.48 -5.54
CA ILE A 31 -2.12 -16.91 -5.42
C ILE A 31 -0.61 -17.16 -5.29
N SER A 32 0.20 -16.52 -6.15
CA SER A 32 1.65 -16.66 -6.11
C SER A 32 2.23 -16.06 -4.84
N GLU A 33 1.79 -14.85 -4.47
CA GLU A 33 2.33 -14.14 -3.31
C GLU A 33 1.94 -14.80 -1.98
N ALA A 34 0.71 -15.28 -1.85
CA ALA A 34 0.27 -16.03 -0.68
C ALA A 34 1.05 -17.34 -0.51
N GLY A 35 1.30 -18.06 -1.61
CA GLY A 35 2.13 -19.26 -1.62
C GLY A 35 3.58 -18.98 -1.21
N ASN A 36 4.19 -17.94 -1.78
CA ASN A 36 5.55 -17.52 -1.44
C ASN A 36 5.68 -17.10 0.03
N ALA A 37 4.65 -16.44 0.57
CA ALA A 37 4.60 -16.02 1.96
C ALA A 37 4.23 -17.13 2.94
N GLY A 38 3.94 -18.35 2.47
CA GLY A 38 3.54 -19.48 3.33
C GLY A 38 2.25 -19.21 4.10
N ARG A 39 1.28 -18.52 3.48
CA ARG A 39 -0.04 -18.25 4.10
C ARG A 39 -0.77 -19.56 4.38
N LEU A 40 -1.65 -19.56 5.37
CA LEU A 40 -2.48 -20.73 5.66
C LEU A 40 -3.50 -20.96 4.52
N ASP A 41 -3.75 -22.22 4.18
CA ASP A 41 -4.67 -22.64 3.11
C ASP A 41 -6.01 -23.17 3.66
N ILE A 42 -6.49 -22.60 4.78
CA ILE A 42 -7.80 -22.93 5.38
C ILE A 42 -8.92 -22.85 4.32
N ILE A 43 -8.83 -21.83 3.47
CA ILE A 43 -9.62 -21.71 2.24
C ILE A 43 -8.62 -21.73 1.08
N PRO A 44 -8.87 -22.48 -0.01
CA PRO A 44 -7.97 -22.54 -1.16
C PRO A 44 -7.66 -21.14 -1.70
N TYR A 45 -6.39 -20.86 -2.00
CA TYR A 45 -5.96 -19.53 -2.48
C TYR A 45 -6.74 -19.08 -3.73
N ALA A 46 -7.09 -20.02 -4.62
CA ALA A 46 -7.91 -19.72 -5.79
C ALA A 46 -9.29 -19.16 -5.43
N SER A 47 -9.92 -19.71 -4.38
CA SER A 47 -11.20 -19.19 -3.88
C SER A 47 -11.03 -17.80 -3.26
N VAL A 48 -9.98 -17.59 -2.46
CA VAL A 48 -9.69 -16.27 -1.87
C VAL A 48 -9.43 -15.23 -2.97
N ALA A 49 -8.64 -15.56 -3.99
CA ALA A 49 -8.38 -14.69 -5.15
C ALA A 49 -9.67 -14.34 -5.90
N GLU A 50 -10.56 -15.30 -6.11
CA GLU A 50 -11.86 -15.06 -6.74
C GLU A 50 -12.72 -14.10 -5.90
N TYR A 51 -12.78 -14.29 -4.58
CA TYR A 51 -13.50 -13.38 -3.68
C TYR A 51 -12.87 -11.99 -3.64
N PHE A 52 -11.54 -11.91 -3.64
CA PHE A 52 -10.82 -10.65 -3.68
C PHE A 52 -11.15 -9.89 -4.97
N ARG A 53 -11.10 -10.54 -6.13
CA ARG A 53 -11.47 -9.93 -7.41
C ARG A 53 -12.91 -9.40 -7.39
N LYS A 54 -13.87 -10.22 -6.95
CA LYS A 54 -15.28 -9.82 -6.83
C LYS A 54 -15.47 -8.68 -5.84
N TYR A 55 -14.75 -8.68 -4.72
CA TYR A 55 -14.78 -7.62 -3.73
C TYR A 55 -14.33 -6.29 -4.32
N SER A 56 -13.18 -6.26 -4.99
CA SER A 56 -12.65 -5.06 -5.63
C SER A 56 -13.55 -4.57 -6.77
N GLU A 57 -14.12 -5.47 -7.57
CA GLU A 57 -15.09 -5.12 -8.62
C GLU A 57 -16.38 -4.51 -8.05
N LEU A 58 -16.93 -5.09 -6.98
CA LEU A 58 -18.11 -4.58 -6.31
C LEU A 58 -17.85 -3.21 -5.69
N LYS A 59 -16.72 -3.02 -5.01
CA LYS A 59 -16.32 -1.71 -4.46
C LYS A 59 -16.31 -0.65 -5.55
N ARG A 60 -15.63 -0.92 -6.67
CA ARG A 60 -15.56 0.00 -7.80
C ARG A 60 -16.94 0.29 -8.40
N LYS A 61 -17.78 -0.73 -8.57
CA LYS A 61 -19.12 -0.58 -9.13
C LYS A 61 -20.01 0.32 -8.26
N GLU A 62 -19.92 0.17 -6.94
CA GLU A 62 -20.72 0.91 -5.98
C GLU A 62 -20.07 2.24 -5.54
N ASN A 63 -18.91 2.60 -6.12
CA ASN A 63 -18.10 3.76 -5.71
C ASN A 63 -17.76 3.78 -4.21
N PHE A 64 -17.55 2.60 -3.62
CA PHE A 64 -17.03 2.49 -2.27
C PHE A 64 -15.52 2.56 -2.26
N ILE A 65 -15.00 3.33 -1.31
CA ILE A 65 -13.59 3.56 -1.08
C ILE A 65 -13.31 3.17 0.37
N ASP A 66 -12.30 2.33 0.59
CA ASP A 66 -11.77 2.04 1.92
C ASP A 66 -10.46 2.79 2.19
N PHE A 67 -9.84 2.53 3.34
CA PHE A 67 -8.64 3.24 3.75
C PHE A 67 -7.42 2.94 2.87
N ASP A 68 -7.26 1.70 2.41
CA ASP A 68 -6.14 1.32 1.54
C ASP A 68 -6.28 1.99 0.17
N ASP A 69 -7.50 2.09 -0.36
CA ASP A 69 -7.77 2.82 -1.59
C ASP A 69 -7.41 4.31 -1.46
N ILE A 70 -7.72 4.95 -0.33
CA ILE A 70 -7.37 6.36 -0.10
C ILE A 70 -5.85 6.56 -0.18
N ILE A 71 -5.08 5.65 0.43
CA ILE A 71 -3.62 5.71 0.38
C ILE A 71 -3.11 5.48 -1.05
N GLN A 72 -3.65 4.49 -1.74
CA GLN A 72 -3.26 4.18 -3.12
C GLN A 72 -3.57 5.33 -4.09
N LEU A 73 -4.76 5.94 -3.97
CA LEU A 73 -5.12 7.14 -4.73
C LEU A 73 -4.22 8.34 -4.40
N ALA A 74 -3.84 8.52 -3.13
CA ALA A 74 -2.91 9.57 -2.76
C ALA A 74 -1.52 9.37 -3.38
N ILE A 75 -1.03 8.12 -3.45
CA ILE A 75 0.20 7.77 -4.17
C ILE A 75 0.09 8.16 -5.65
N GLU A 76 -1.01 7.79 -6.29
CA GLU A 76 -1.27 8.09 -7.71
C GLU A 76 -1.32 9.59 -7.97
N PHE A 77 -2.10 10.35 -7.20
CA PHE A 77 -2.19 11.80 -7.37
C PHE A 77 -0.87 12.52 -7.13
N LEU A 78 -0.06 12.08 -6.17
CA LEU A 78 1.28 12.64 -5.98
C LEU A 78 2.19 12.36 -7.18
N ALA A 79 2.08 11.18 -7.79
CA ALA A 79 2.92 10.78 -8.91
C ALA A 79 2.49 11.42 -10.25
N GLU A 80 1.19 11.54 -10.49
CA GLU A 80 0.61 11.90 -11.79
C GLU A 80 0.28 13.39 -11.92
N ASP A 81 0.03 14.10 -10.82
CA ASP A 81 -0.29 15.53 -10.83
C ASP A 81 0.77 16.36 -10.07
N PRO A 82 1.75 16.94 -10.80
CA PRO A 82 2.78 17.77 -10.20
C PRO A 82 2.25 19.03 -9.49
N ASN A 83 1.13 19.59 -9.96
CA ASN A 83 0.53 20.78 -9.35
C ASN A 83 -0.13 20.41 -8.03
N TYR A 84 -0.83 19.26 -8.00
CA TYR A 84 -1.33 18.68 -6.76
C TYR A 84 -0.18 18.49 -5.78
N ALA A 85 0.86 17.77 -6.17
CA ALA A 85 2.02 17.49 -5.31
C ALA A 85 2.67 18.77 -4.77
N GLU A 86 2.93 19.77 -5.64
CA GLU A 86 3.52 21.05 -5.23
C GLU A 86 2.65 21.80 -4.22
N ALA A 87 1.33 21.84 -4.43
CA ALA A 87 0.41 22.46 -3.47
C ALA A 87 0.43 21.74 -2.11
N ARG A 88 0.61 20.41 -2.08
CA ARG A 88 0.65 19.63 -0.83
C ARG A 88 1.98 19.85 -0.13
N HIS A 89 3.08 19.86 -0.86
CA HIS A 89 4.42 20.20 -0.36
C HIS A 89 4.52 21.63 0.18
N TRP A 90 3.81 22.58 -0.43
CA TRP A 90 3.72 23.94 0.09
C TRP A 90 2.99 24.00 1.44
N LYS A 91 1.88 23.24 1.54
CA LYS A 91 1.03 23.19 2.74
C LYS A 91 1.68 22.43 3.89
N PHE A 92 2.31 21.30 3.61
CA PHE A 92 2.97 20.43 4.57
C PHE A 92 4.47 20.41 4.24
N ARG A 93 5.23 21.35 4.82
CA ARG A 93 6.65 21.50 4.51
C ARG A 93 7.52 20.48 5.23
N ASP A 94 7.15 20.16 6.46
CA ASP A 94 7.83 19.21 7.32
C ASP A 94 6.91 18.03 7.58
N LEU A 95 7.42 16.81 7.41
CA LEU A 95 6.68 15.58 7.61
C LEU A 95 7.37 14.77 8.71
N PHE A 96 6.65 14.51 9.79
CA PHE A 96 7.06 13.61 10.87
C PHE A 96 6.21 12.35 10.80
N VAL A 97 6.86 11.20 10.88
CA VAL A 97 6.19 9.90 10.92
C VAL A 97 6.49 9.31 12.28
N ASP A 98 5.44 9.17 13.09
CA ASP A 98 5.50 8.44 14.35
C ASP A 98 5.25 6.94 14.10
N GLU A 99 5.70 6.09 15.02
CA GLU A 99 5.54 4.63 14.94
C GLU A 99 5.98 4.03 13.59
N PHE A 100 7.11 4.52 13.06
CA PHE A 100 7.59 4.14 11.72
C PHE A 100 7.80 2.62 11.58
N GLN A 101 8.09 1.91 12.66
CA GLN A 101 8.24 0.45 12.67
C GLN A 101 6.95 -0.31 12.32
N ASP A 102 5.78 0.31 12.46
CA ASP A 102 4.48 -0.32 12.18
C ASP A 102 3.94 0.01 10.77
N VAL A 103 4.70 0.77 9.98
CA VAL A 103 4.33 1.18 8.63
C VAL A 103 4.32 -0.02 7.68
N ASN A 104 3.18 -0.26 7.05
CA ASN A 104 3.05 -1.31 6.03
C ASN A 104 3.61 -0.86 4.66
N PRO A 105 3.86 -1.79 3.71
CA PRO A 105 4.42 -1.45 2.40
C PRO A 105 3.61 -0.42 1.58
N LEU A 106 2.27 -0.46 1.67
CA LEU A 106 1.41 0.53 1.01
C LEU A 106 1.63 1.95 1.58
N GLN A 107 1.64 2.09 2.90
CA GLN A 107 1.92 3.37 3.56
C GLN A 107 3.36 3.84 3.29
N PHE A 108 4.33 2.92 3.27
CA PHE A 108 5.70 3.26 2.93
C PHE A 108 5.82 3.74 1.48
N ALA A 109 5.05 3.17 0.54
CA ALA A 109 4.99 3.65 -0.83
C ALA A 109 4.45 5.09 -0.94
N LEU A 110 3.49 5.48 -0.08
CA LEU A 110 3.05 6.88 0.03
C LEU A 110 4.17 7.80 0.47
N LEU A 111 4.93 7.42 1.50
CA LEU A 111 6.08 8.19 1.96
C LEU A 111 7.14 8.32 0.85
N GLN A 112 7.41 7.24 0.11
CA GLN A 112 8.31 7.30 -1.04
C GLN A 112 7.80 8.24 -2.14
N ALA A 113 6.52 8.18 -2.48
CA ALA A 113 5.91 9.07 -3.48
C ALA A 113 6.01 10.55 -3.04
N TRP A 114 5.76 10.81 -1.75
CA TRP A 114 5.94 12.12 -1.13
C TRP A 114 7.37 12.65 -1.31
N PHE A 115 8.38 11.88 -0.87
CA PHE A 115 9.77 12.33 -0.94
C PHE A 115 10.29 12.47 -2.37
N ARG A 116 9.90 11.58 -3.29
CA ARG A 116 10.30 11.64 -4.70
C ARG A 116 9.82 12.91 -5.39
N THR A 117 8.65 13.40 -5.01
CA THR A 117 8.04 14.59 -5.64
C THR A 117 8.43 15.89 -4.92
N HIS A 118 9.03 15.80 -3.74
CA HIS A 118 9.42 16.97 -2.95
C HIS A 118 10.71 17.63 -3.46
N LYS A 119 10.56 18.73 -4.20
CA LYS A 119 11.66 19.46 -4.86
C LYS A 119 12.79 19.88 -3.89
N LEU A 120 12.48 20.25 -2.64
CA LEU A 120 13.47 20.68 -1.65
C LEU A 120 14.34 19.52 -1.14
N VAL A 121 13.74 18.36 -0.86
CA VAL A 121 14.48 17.13 -0.52
C VAL A 121 15.32 16.68 -1.71
N ASN A 122 14.80 16.78 -2.94
CA ASN A 122 15.55 16.45 -4.15
C ASN A 122 16.73 17.41 -4.40
N SER A 123 16.59 18.69 -4.07
CA SER A 123 17.67 19.67 -4.12
C SER A 123 18.76 19.37 -3.08
N CYS A 124 18.36 19.02 -1.84
CA CYS A 124 19.28 18.64 -0.78
C CYS A 124 19.99 17.29 -1.07
N ARG A 125 19.31 16.34 -1.73
CA ARG A 125 19.91 15.07 -2.19
C ARG A 125 21.05 15.27 -3.21
N ARG A 126 21.06 16.36 -3.99
CA ARG A 126 22.15 16.66 -4.94
C ARG A 126 23.38 17.27 -4.27
N SER A 127 23.26 17.82 -3.07
CA SER A 127 24.35 18.47 -2.33
C SER A 127 24.90 17.63 -1.16
N LEU A 128 24.24 16.53 -0.82
CA LEU A 128 24.66 15.64 0.26
C LEU A 128 25.58 14.51 -0.25
N PRO A 129 26.68 14.19 0.47
CA PRO A 129 27.53 13.07 0.11
C PRO A 129 26.75 11.76 0.14
N SER A 130 27.07 10.85 -0.78
CA SER A 130 26.38 9.57 -1.06
C SER A 130 26.08 8.72 0.19
N ASN A 131 26.85 8.91 1.25
CA ASN A 131 26.78 8.17 2.50
C ASN A 131 25.61 8.60 3.41
N PHE A 132 25.06 9.81 3.24
CA PHE A 132 23.92 10.29 4.04
C PHE A 132 22.59 9.73 3.53
N ILE A 133 22.46 9.53 2.21
CA ILE A 133 21.30 8.88 1.60
C ILE A 133 21.22 7.41 2.03
N ARG A 134 22.38 6.76 2.23
CA ARG A 134 22.46 5.39 2.74
C ARG A 134 21.91 5.23 4.15
N GLY A 135 21.90 6.27 4.98
CA GLY A 135 21.35 6.18 6.35
C GLY A 135 19.84 5.91 6.40
N MET A 136 19.08 6.32 5.36
CA MET A 136 17.65 6.00 5.23
C MET A 136 17.40 4.70 4.45
N GLU A 137 18.33 4.27 3.60
CA GLU A 137 18.25 2.98 2.87
C GLU A 137 18.73 1.79 3.73
N LEU A 138 19.66 1.99 4.66
CA LEU A 138 20.29 0.90 5.43
C LEU A 138 19.45 0.39 6.61
N THR A 139 18.37 1.08 6.99
CA THR A 139 17.36 0.56 7.94
C THR A 139 16.30 -0.30 7.28
N LEU A 140 16.34 -0.46 5.95
CA LEU A 140 15.39 -1.24 5.15
C LEU A 140 16.06 -2.54 4.68
N GLY A 141 16.38 -3.40 5.64
CA GLY A 141 16.60 -4.82 5.38
C GLY A 141 15.27 -5.56 5.49
N PHE A 142 14.57 -5.71 4.36
CA PHE A 142 13.68 -6.85 4.13
C PHE A 142 14.42 -7.83 3.22
#